data_AF-A0A5Q3DBT5-F1
#
_entry.id   AF-A0A5Q3DBT5-F1
#
_cell.length_a   1.000
_cell.length_b   1.000
_cell.length_c   1.000
_cell.angle_alpha   90.00
_cell.angle_beta   90.00
_cell.angle_gamma   90.00
#
_symmetry.space_group_name_H-M   'P 1'
#
loop_
_entity.id
_entity.type
_entity.pdbx_description
1 polymer ?
#
loop_
_entity_poly.entity_id
_entity_poly.type
_entity_poly.pdbx_seq_one_letter_code
_entity_poly.pdbx_strand_id
1 'polypeptide(L)'
;MSSSSSTSPQATSQGETMAPRRLADYIERIEVDKTSSQTTTRPFNNGTATQPPVIRGRVNRILLFPGSFNPPHQGHIDLLKHVFYNGGADLNIIAAIIITTDDERLAMKMDGRETDVVLSREKRVNLWRGDGIPVDWAWVYDNSEASWPGFRAKLVNALKRDGVDLKFTLLLGPDAITADGGYNPVGWNCGDAITSDISRPVDFRYPNSLRQLAGCTPWVNLQDGRSRFANRISICRQNRVRPRGTIRFVPCDLDRRPQDAPSSTKIRKIIERSPQEEWEEKLKGIALHPKLLVEYLKELPPPTKPAAESKEDLAKKQWESIVW
;
A
#
# COMPACT_ATOMS: atom_id res chain seq x y z
N MET A 1 7.95 50.98 -64.56
CA MET A 1 7.24 51.46 -63.36
C MET A 1 6.74 50.23 -62.64
N SER A 2 7.47 49.82 -61.60
CA SER A 2 7.30 48.55 -60.90
C SER A 2 6.42 48.77 -59.66
N SER A 3 5.34 48.00 -59.55
CA SER A 3 4.44 47.98 -58.40
C SER A 3 4.95 47.02 -57.33
N SER A 4 5.19 47.57 -56.15
CA SER A 4 5.62 46.89 -54.93
C SER A 4 4.40 46.39 -54.14
N SER A 5 4.29 45.07 -53.96
CA SER A 5 3.35 44.46 -53.02
C SER A 5 4.05 44.21 -51.68
N SER A 6 3.62 44.92 -50.64
CA SER A 6 4.06 44.73 -49.25
C SER A 6 3.28 43.57 -48.61
N THR A 7 3.98 42.53 -48.18
CA THR A 7 3.39 41.47 -47.36
C THR A 7 3.98 41.55 -45.96
N SER A 8 3.15 41.93 -44.99
CA SER A 8 3.49 41.87 -43.57
C SER A 8 3.60 40.41 -43.09
N PRO A 9 4.55 40.06 -42.21
CA PRO A 9 4.62 38.72 -41.66
C PRO A 9 3.54 38.49 -40.61
N GLN A 10 2.75 37.44 -40.81
CA GLN A 10 1.82 36.89 -39.82
C GLN A 10 2.58 36.42 -38.58
N ALA A 11 2.14 36.90 -37.42
CA ALA A 11 2.61 36.47 -36.11
C ALA A 11 2.40 34.96 -35.94
N THR A 12 3.45 34.28 -35.53
CA THR A 12 3.47 32.86 -35.19
C THR A 12 2.62 32.56 -33.96
N SER A 13 1.98 31.39 -34.04
CA SER A 13 0.97 30.85 -33.14
C SER A 13 1.33 30.90 -31.66
N GLN A 14 0.35 31.36 -30.89
CA GLN A 14 0.25 31.16 -29.44
C GLN A 14 0.41 29.68 -29.10
N GLY A 15 1.26 29.37 -28.11
CA GLY A 15 1.46 28.02 -27.62
C GLY A 15 0.18 27.48 -27.00
N GLU A 16 -0.40 26.46 -27.62
CA GLU A 16 -1.44 25.65 -27.01
C GLU A 16 -0.90 25.03 -25.71
N THR A 17 -1.37 25.51 -24.57
CA THR A 17 -1.18 24.82 -23.30
C THR A 17 -1.95 23.51 -23.35
N MET A 18 -1.29 22.43 -23.77
CA MET A 18 -1.87 21.08 -23.71
C MET A 18 -2.31 20.77 -22.27
N ALA A 19 -3.52 20.24 -22.14
CA ALA A 19 -4.05 19.82 -20.84
C ALA A 19 -3.11 18.83 -20.14
N PRO A 20 -2.96 18.90 -18.80
CA PRO A 20 -2.08 18.02 -18.06
C PRO A 20 -2.52 16.55 -18.23
N ARG A 21 -1.58 15.69 -18.65
CA ARG A 21 -1.82 14.25 -18.83
C ARG A 21 -2.08 13.59 -17.46
N ARG A 22 -3.28 13.06 -17.25
CA ARG A 22 -3.66 12.40 -16.00
C ARG A 22 -3.38 10.90 -16.08
N LEU A 23 -2.90 10.31 -14.99
CA LEU A 23 -2.67 8.87 -14.91
C LEU A 23 -3.98 8.07 -15.04
N ALA A 24 -5.09 8.61 -14.50
CA ALA A 24 -6.42 8.00 -14.57
C ALA A 24 -6.82 7.66 -16.01
N ASP A 25 -6.57 8.58 -16.96
CA ASP A 25 -6.95 8.43 -18.37
C ASP A 25 -6.24 7.25 -19.05
N TYR A 26 -5.04 6.87 -18.57
CA TYR A 26 -4.34 5.67 -19.08
C TYR A 26 -4.90 4.39 -18.47
N ILE A 27 -5.22 4.42 -17.18
CA ILE A 27 -5.79 3.27 -16.46
C ILE A 27 -7.17 2.94 -17.03
N GLU A 28 -8.03 3.94 -17.22
CA GLU A 28 -9.37 3.77 -17.79
C GLU A 28 -9.32 3.14 -19.18
N ARG A 29 -8.45 3.63 -20.06
CA ARG A 29 -8.28 3.06 -21.41
C ARG A 29 -7.92 1.57 -21.38
N ILE A 30 -7.20 1.10 -20.36
CA ILE A 30 -6.80 -0.31 -20.24
C ILE A 30 -7.93 -1.18 -19.67
N GLU A 31 -8.77 -0.63 -18.79
CA GLU A 31 -9.88 -1.36 -18.17
C GLU A 31 -11.14 -1.37 -19.08
N VAL A 32 -11.37 -0.33 -19.88
CA VAL A 32 -12.47 -0.29 -20.87
C VAL A 32 -12.33 -1.41 -21.91
N ASP A 33 -11.09 -1.81 -22.25
CA ASP A 33 -10.82 -2.94 -23.14
C ASP A 33 -11.27 -4.32 -22.57
N LYS A 34 -11.77 -4.40 -21.32
CA LYS A 34 -12.13 -5.67 -20.66
C LYS A 34 -13.63 -5.90 -20.42
N THR A 35 -14.50 -4.89 -20.36
CA THR A 35 -15.91 -5.09 -19.96
C THR A 35 -16.89 -4.13 -20.64
N SER A 36 -17.87 -4.66 -21.37
CA SER A 36 -19.00 -3.88 -21.91
C SER A 36 -20.16 -3.68 -20.91
N SER A 37 -19.99 -4.01 -19.62
CA SER A 37 -21.14 -4.10 -18.69
C SER A 37 -20.87 -3.73 -17.23
N GLN A 38 -19.69 -3.27 -16.83
CA GLN A 38 -19.47 -2.80 -15.46
C GLN A 38 -19.26 -1.29 -15.47
N THR A 39 -19.97 -0.57 -14.60
CA THR A 39 -19.73 0.84 -14.30
C THR A 39 -18.31 0.96 -13.75
N THR A 40 -17.35 1.24 -14.63
CA THR A 40 -15.95 1.43 -14.24
C THR A 40 -15.89 2.68 -13.36
N THR A 41 -15.77 2.49 -12.05
CA THR A 41 -15.48 3.62 -11.15
C THR A 41 -14.09 4.13 -11.51
N ARG A 42 -14.03 5.36 -12.04
CA ARG A 42 -12.78 6.04 -12.41
C ARG A 42 -11.75 5.90 -11.27
N PRO A 43 -10.47 5.57 -11.57
CA PRO A 43 -9.42 5.48 -10.56
C PRO A 43 -9.29 6.75 -9.74
N PHE A 44 -8.79 6.60 -8.52
CA PHE A 44 -8.60 7.67 -7.52
C PHE A 44 -9.92 8.25 -6.99
N ASN A 45 -10.29 7.85 -5.76
CA ASN A 45 -11.54 8.20 -5.09
C ASN A 45 -12.79 8.04 -5.95
N ASN A 46 -12.90 6.93 -6.69
CA ASN A 46 -14.05 6.64 -7.56
C ASN A 46 -14.36 7.77 -8.56
N GLY A 47 -13.33 8.53 -8.98
CA GLY A 47 -13.47 9.67 -9.90
C GLY A 47 -13.73 11.01 -9.25
N THR A 48 -13.81 11.09 -7.92
CA THR A 48 -14.04 12.34 -7.18
C THR A 48 -12.75 13.01 -6.68
N ALA A 49 -11.58 12.44 -7.00
CA ALA A 49 -10.29 13.02 -6.62
C ALA A 49 -10.17 14.49 -7.09
N THR A 50 -9.91 15.41 -6.16
CA THR A 50 -9.79 16.84 -6.45
C THR A 50 -8.44 17.21 -7.05
N GLN A 51 -7.40 16.45 -6.69
CA GLN A 51 -6.04 16.59 -7.18
C GLN A 51 -5.52 15.23 -7.73
N PRO A 52 -6.09 14.74 -8.85
CA PRO A 52 -5.73 13.45 -9.38
C PRO A 52 -4.25 13.42 -9.84
N PRO A 53 -3.59 12.24 -9.83
CA PRO A 53 -2.22 12.12 -10.28
C PRO A 53 -2.00 12.60 -11.72
N VAL A 54 -1.11 13.57 -11.86
CA VAL A 54 -0.65 14.12 -13.13
C VAL A 54 0.73 13.55 -13.43
N ILE A 55 0.97 13.19 -14.68
CA ILE A 55 2.26 12.74 -15.18
C ILE A 55 3.19 13.94 -15.32
N ARG A 56 4.38 13.86 -14.72
CA ARG A 56 5.34 14.97 -14.64
C ARG A 56 6.73 14.51 -15.06
N GLY A 57 7.43 15.33 -15.84
CA GLY A 57 8.78 15.00 -16.31
C GLY A 57 8.85 13.69 -17.12
N ARG A 58 10.05 13.13 -17.23
CA ARG A 58 10.30 11.92 -18.01
C ARG A 58 10.06 10.63 -17.23
N VAL A 59 10.53 10.56 -15.98
CA VAL A 59 10.46 9.35 -15.15
C VAL A 59 9.49 9.58 -14.01
N ASN A 60 8.43 8.77 -13.95
CA ASN A 60 7.39 8.81 -12.93
C ASN A 60 7.42 7.52 -12.12
N ARG A 61 7.15 7.61 -10.81
CA ARG A 61 7.09 6.44 -9.93
C ARG A 61 5.70 6.25 -9.33
N ILE A 62 5.30 4.99 -9.27
CA ILE A 62 4.11 4.54 -8.54
C ILE A 62 4.56 3.66 -7.38
N LEU A 63 4.04 3.95 -6.18
CA LEU A 63 4.15 3.04 -5.05
C LEU A 63 3.23 1.85 -5.28
N LEU A 64 3.80 0.66 -5.31
CA LEU A 64 3.04 -0.59 -5.34
C LEU A 64 2.89 -1.08 -3.91
N PHE A 65 1.67 -1.10 -3.37
CA PHE A 65 1.42 -1.45 -1.97
C PHE A 65 0.59 -2.72 -1.85
N PRO A 66 1.22 -3.90 -1.96
CA PRO A 66 0.53 -5.15 -1.82
C PRO A 66 0.34 -5.56 -0.37
N GLY A 67 -0.73 -6.30 -0.09
CA GLY A 67 -0.93 -6.86 1.23
C GLY A 67 -2.16 -7.74 1.35
N SER A 68 -2.18 -8.54 2.40
CA SER A 68 -3.35 -9.32 2.75
C SER A 68 -4.51 -8.42 3.19
N PHE A 69 -4.21 -7.33 3.92
CA PHE A 69 -5.20 -6.36 4.41
C PHE A 69 -6.43 -7.05 5.02
N ASN A 70 -6.22 -7.98 5.97
CA ASN A 70 -7.29 -8.80 6.54
C ASN A 70 -7.46 -8.52 8.05
N PRO A 71 -8.11 -7.41 8.44
CA PRO A 71 -8.59 -6.29 7.62
C PRO A 71 -7.53 -5.18 7.42
N PRO A 72 -7.74 -4.18 6.53
CA PRO A 72 -6.92 -2.98 6.50
C PRO A 72 -7.09 -2.13 7.77
N HIS A 73 -6.12 -1.25 8.05
CA HIS A 73 -6.03 -0.51 9.31
C HIS A 73 -5.28 0.81 9.14
N GLN A 74 -5.38 1.70 10.13
CA GLN A 74 -4.82 3.06 10.07
C GLN A 74 -3.30 3.07 9.83
N GLY A 75 -2.55 2.15 10.45
CA GLY A 75 -1.12 2.00 10.19
C GLY A 75 -0.73 1.72 8.72
N HIS A 76 -1.64 1.16 7.89
CA HIS A 76 -1.41 1.04 6.44
C HIS A 76 -1.51 2.41 5.75
N ILE A 77 -2.52 3.22 6.10
CA ILE A 77 -2.69 4.59 5.59
C ILE A 77 -1.52 5.47 6.03
N ASP A 78 -1.09 5.37 7.28
CA ASP A 78 0.01 6.17 7.82
C ASP A 78 1.31 5.84 7.10
N LEU A 79 1.61 4.56 6.88
CA LEU A 79 2.74 4.12 6.08
C LEU A 79 2.69 4.66 4.65
N LEU A 80 1.53 4.51 3.99
CA LEU A 80 1.32 4.94 2.61
C LEU A 80 1.54 6.46 2.47
N LYS A 81 0.89 7.27 3.32
CA LYS A 81 1.01 8.73 3.33
C LYS A 81 2.43 9.17 3.67
N HIS A 82 3.01 8.61 4.72
CA HIS A 82 4.35 8.99 5.17
C HIS A 82 5.38 8.78 4.07
N VAL A 83 5.35 7.63 3.40
CA VAL A 83 6.27 7.32 2.32
C VAL A 83 6.00 8.17 1.07
N PHE A 84 4.74 8.41 0.72
CA PHE A 84 4.41 9.24 -0.44
C PHE A 84 4.95 10.66 -0.30
N TYR A 85 4.76 11.29 0.88
CA TYR A 85 5.17 12.68 1.11
C TYR A 85 6.66 12.82 1.46
N ASN A 86 7.25 11.84 2.14
CA ASN A 86 8.62 11.91 2.65
C ASN A 86 9.59 10.96 1.94
N GLY A 87 9.17 10.33 0.85
CA GLY A 87 9.97 9.36 0.09
C GLY A 87 11.18 9.97 -0.60
N GLY A 88 11.26 11.28 -0.73
CA GLY A 88 12.33 12.01 -1.42
C GLY A 88 11.91 12.54 -2.78
N ALA A 89 12.21 13.81 -3.05
CA ALA A 89 11.80 14.50 -4.28
C ALA A 89 12.41 13.87 -5.56
N ASP A 90 13.55 13.19 -5.43
CA ASP A 90 14.24 12.50 -6.53
C ASP A 90 13.45 11.32 -7.13
N LEU A 91 12.49 10.78 -6.38
CA LEU A 91 11.68 9.67 -6.86
C LEU A 91 10.58 10.08 -7.84
N ASN A 92 10.12 11.33 -7.80
CA ASN A 92 8.92 11.77 -8.55
C ASN A 92 7.77 10.75 -8.40
N ILE A 93 7.40 10.46 -7.15
CA ILE A 93 6.25 9.59 -6.83
C ILE A 93 4.98 10.37 -7.18
N ILE A 94 4.16 9.82 -8.08
CA ILE A 94 2.94 10.49 -8.54
C ILE A 94 1.66 9.83 -8.04
N ALA A 95 1.70 8.53 -7.72
CA ALA A 95 0.53 7.78 -7.27
C ALA A 95 0.93 6.55 -6.45
N ALA A 96 -0.08 5.90 -5.86
CA ALA A 96 0.04 4.57 -5.29
C ALA A 96 -1.07 3.64 -5.79
N ILE A 97 -0.74 2.37 -5.92
CA ILE A 97 -1.66 1.30 -6.27
C ILE A 97 -1.65 0.26 -5.15
N ILE A 98 -2.79 0.09 -4.50
CA ILE A 98 -3.02 -0.88 -3.43
C ILE A 98 -3.52 -2.17 -4.07
N ILE A 99 -2.87 -3.29 -3.75
CA ILE A 99 -3.25 -4.60 -4.28
C ILE A 99 -3.53 -5.56 -3.13
N THR A 100 -4.77 -6.03 -3.06
CA THR A 100 -5.19 -7.04 -2.09
C THR A 100 -4.81 -8.43 -2.59
N THR A 101 -4.15 -9.22 -1.74
CA THR A 101 -3.86 -10.65 -2.01
C THR A 101 -5.14 -11.40 -2.39
N ASP A 102 -5.07 -12.34 -3.33
CA ASP A 102 -6.22 -13.19 -3.73
C ASP A 102 -6.67 -14.12 -2.59
N ASP A 103 -7.93 -14.56 -2.62
CA ASP A 103 -8.56 -15.26 -1.49
C ASP A 103 -7.95 -16.64 -1.23
N GLU A 104 -7.56 -17.38 -2.27
CA GLU A 104 -6.90 -18.69 -2.14
C GLU A 104 -5.55 -18.54 -1.44
N ARG A 105 -4.80 -17.48 -1.80
CA ARG A 105 -3.50 -17.19 -1.19
C ARG A 105 -3.64 -16.65 0.22
N LEU A 106 -4.69 -15.88 0.50
CA LEU A 106 -5.02 -15.48 1.86
C LEU A 106 -5.38 -16.70 2.70
N ALA A 107 -6.23 -17.61 2.21
CA ALA A 107 -6.61 -18.83 2.90
C ALA A 107 -5.38 -19.66 3.27
N MET A 108 -4.47 -19.92 2.31
CA MET A 108 -3.20 -20.61 2.59
C MET A 108 -2.34 -19.92 3.66
N LYS A 109 -2.33 -18.58 3.70
CA LYS A 109 -1.58 -17.82 4.72
C LYS A 109 -2.24 -17.87 6.11
N MET A 110 -3.56 -18.00 6.14
CA MET A 110 -4.37 -18.04 7.35
C MET A 110 -4.53 -19.47 7.88
N ASP A 111 -4.20 -20.48 7.07
CA ASP A 111 -4.19 -21.87 7.49
C ASP A 111 -3.35 -22.09 8.75
N GLY A 112 -3.89 -22.87 9.68
CA GLY A 112 -3.29 -23.10 11.01
C GLY A 112 -3.29 -21.90 11.97
N ARG A 113 -3.86 -20.74 11.62
CA ARG A 113 -3.98 -19.60 12.56
C ARG A 113 -5.22 -19.73 13.43
N GLU A 114 -5.10 -19.29 14.68
CA GLU A 114 -6.21 -19.23 15.64
C GLU A 114 -7.13 -18.02 15.39
N THR A 115 -7.70 -17.88 14.19
CA THR A 115 -8.64 -16.80 13.89
C THR A 115 -9.59 -17.23 12.77
N ASP A 116 -10.88 -17.03 12.98
CA ASP A 116 -11.91 -17.30 11.97
C ASP A 116 -12.18 -16.10 11.06
N VAL A 117 -11.55 -14.94 11.35
CA VAL A 117 -11.69 -13.73 10.53
C VAL A 117 -10.87 -13.84 9.23
N VAL A 118 -11.52 -14.31 8.17
CA VAL A 118 -11.01 -14.33 6.80
C VAL A 118 -11.99 -13.60 5.88
N LEU A 119 -11.66 -12.36 5.53
CA LEU A 119 -12.48 -11.54 4.64
C LEU A 119 -12.14 -11.82 3.18
N SER A 120 -13.18 -11.91 2.33
CA SER A 120 -13.00 -12.00 0.87
C SER A 120 -12.28 -10.78 0.31
N ARG A 121 -11.69 -10.94 -0.88
CA ARG A 121 -10.94 -9.89 -1.56
C ARG A 121 -11.81 -8.68 -1.83
N GLU A 122 -13.04 -8.91 -2.26
CA GLU A 122 -14.04 -7.87 -2.48
C GLU A 122 -14.29 -7.06 -1.21
N LYS A 123 -14.57 -7.73 -0.08
CA LYS A 123 -14.76 -7.06 1.22
C LYS A 123 -13.53 -6.25 1.62
N ARG A 124 -12.32 -6.77 1.41
CA ARG A 124 -11.06 -6.07 1.72
C ARG A 124 -10.81 -4.87 0.81
N VAL A 125 -11.15 -4.96 -0.48
CA VAL A 125 -11.12 -3.83 -1.43
C VAL A 125 -12.13 -2.76 -0.99
N ASN A 126 -13.34 -3.15 -0.62
CA ASN A 126 -14.38 -2.24 -0.16
C ASN A 126 -14.01 -1.57 1.16
N LEU A 127 -13.34 -2.27 2.09
CA LEU A 127 -12.81 -1.67 3.31
C LEU A 127 -11.69 -0.65 3.06
N TRP A 128 -10.95 -0.77 1.97
CA TRP A 128 -10.02 0.29 1.55
C TRP A 128 -10.76 1.48 0.96
N ARG A 129 -11.77 1.22 0.13
CA ARG A 129 -12.54 2.27 -0.55
C ARG A 129 -13.42 3.05 0.43
N GLY A 130 -14.30 2.36 1.15
CA GLY A 130 -15.35 2.94 1.99
C GLY A 130 -15.96 4.19 1.37
N ASP A 131 -15.95 5.30 2.12
CA ASP A 131 -16.45 6.60 1.66
C ASP A 131 -15.42 7.40 0.83
N GLY A 132 -14.25 6.82 0.60
CA GLY A 132 -13.10 7.43 -0.09
C GLY A 132 -11.80 7.15 0.66
N ILE A 133 -10.71 6.96 -0.07
CA ILE A 133 -9.39 6.92 0.56
C ILE A 133 -9.06 8.38 0.92
N PRO A 134 -8.52 8.68 2.12
CA PRO A 134 -8.23 10.06 2.54
C PRO A 134 -6.99 10.67 1.85
N VAL A 135 -6.80 10.38 0.55
CA VAL A 135 -5.82 10.92 -0.38
C VAL A 135 -6.33 10.80 -1.82
N ASP A 136 -5.95 11.75 -2.69
CA ASP A 136 -6.37 11.78 -4.10
C ASP A 136 -5.48 10.99 -5.06
N TRP A 137 -4.38 10.42 -4.55
CA TRP A 137 -3.33 9.79 -5.37
C TRP A 137 -3.22 8.27 -5.19
N ALA A 138 -4.06 7.68 -4.34
CA ALA A 138 -4.12 6.24 -4.13
C ALA A 138 -5.29 5.62 -4.89
N TRP A 139 -5.05 4.45 -5.46
CA TRP A 139 -6.07 3.66 -6.14
C TRP A 139 -6.02 2.21 -5.66
N VAL A 140 -7.19 1.62 -5.40
CA VAL A 140 -7.32 0.19 -5.09
C VAL A 140 -7.53 -0.56 -6.39
N TYR A 141 -6.58 -1.42 -6.74
CA TYR A 141 -6.71 -2.37 -7.83
C TYR A 141 -7.71 -3.46 -7.42
N ASP A 142 -8.85 -3.52 -8.09
CA ASP A 142 -9.98 -4.38 -7.75
C ASP A 142 -10.12 -5.60 -8.66
N ASN A 143 -9.20 -5.80 -9.60
CA ASN A 143 -8.99 -7.07 -10.27
C ASN A 143 -8.18 -8.04 -9.38
N SER A 144 -8.10 -9.32 -9.77
CA SER A 144 -7.30 -10.34 -9.06
C SER A 144 -5.81 -9.97 -9.04
N GLU A 145 -5.13 -10.26 -7.93
CA GLU A 145 -3.68 -10.13 -7.77
C GLU A 145 -2.93 -10.85 -8.90
N ALA A 146 -3.37 -12.05 -9.28
CA ALA A 146 -2.76 -12.82 -10.38
C ALA A 146 -2.81 -12.10 -11.74
N SER A 147 -3.79 -11.21 -11.96
CA SER A 147 -3.92 -10.44 -13.20
C SER A 147 -3.04 -9.18 -13.26
N TRP A 148 -2.45 -8.79 -12.13
CA TRP A 148 -1.63 -7.58 -12.00
C TRP A 148 -0.46 -7.50 -13.00
N PRO A 149 0.34 -8.56 -13.25
CA PRO A 149 1.48 -8.47 -14.17
C PRO A 149 1.05 -8.03 -15.58
N GLY A 150 -0.11 -8.52 -16.05
CA GLY A 150 -0.67 -8.15 -17.36
C GLY A 150 -1.11 -6.70 -17.40
N PHE A 151 -1.84 -6.23 -16.37
CA PHE A 151 -2.23 -4.82 -16.27
C PHE A 151 -1.02 -3.89 -16.19
N ARG A 152 -0.03 -4.22 -15.35
CA ARG A 152 1.22 -3.46 -15.21
C ARG A 152 1.93 -3.30 -16.56
N ALA A 153 2.06 -4.38 -17.33
CA ALA A 153 2.71 -4.34 -18.64
C ALA A 153 1.96 -3.41 -19.61
N LYS A 154 0.62 -3.49 -19.66
CA LYS A 154 -0.21 -2.61 -20.49
C LYS A 154 -0.04 -1.14 -20.10
N LEU A 155 -0.04 -0.81 -18.80
CA LEU A 155 0.12 0.55 -18.30
C LEU A 155 1.49 1.14 -18.64
N VAL A 156 2.57 0.37 -18.41
CA VAL A 156 3.92 0.79 -18.78
C VAL A 156 4.03 1.02 -20.29
N ASN A 157 3.51 0.12 -21.11
CA ASN A 157 3.59 0.24 -22.57
C ASN A 157 2.74 1.42 -23.09
N ALA A 158 1.59 1.69 -22.50
CA ALA A 158 0.76 2.84 -22.87
C ALA A 158 1.48 4.16 -22.60
N LEU A 159 2.08 4.31 -21.41
CA LEU A 159 2.84 5.52 -21.07
C LEU A 159 4.13 5.66 -21.88
N LYS A 160 4.82 4.54 -22.14
CA LYS A 160 6.05 4.53 -22.95
C LYS A 160 5.81 5.00 -24.38
N ARG A 161 4.67 4.64 -24.99
CA ARG A 161 4.27 5.14 -26.32
C ARG A 161 4.15 6.67 -26.37
N ASP A 162 3.82 7.29 -25.24
CA ASP A 162 3.71 8.74 -25.10
C ASP A 162 4.99 9.39 -24.52
N GLY A 163 6.12 8.67 -24.59
CA GLY A 163 7.44 9.17 -24.16
C GLY A 163 7.63 9.24 -22.65
N VAL A 164 6.77 8.59 -21.85
CA VAL A 164 6.80 8.62 -20.38
C VAL A 164 7.39 7.30 -19.86
N ASP A 165 8.44 7.38 -19.05
CA ASP A 165 8.99 6.23 -18.33
C ASP A 165 8.26 6.06 -16.99
N LEU A 166 7.64 4.90 -16.78
CA LEU A 166 6.92 4.55 -15.55
C LEU A 166 7.66 3.45 -14.81
N LYS A 167 8.01 3.73 -13.54
CA LYS A 167 8.64 2.77 -12.64
C LYS A 167 7.75 2.47 -11.45
N PHE A 168 7.90 1.26 -10.90
CA PHE A 168 7.21 0.83 -9.69
C PHE A 168 8.22 0.65 -8.57
N THR A 169 7.87 1.15 -7.40
CA THR A 169 8.64 0.96 -6.16
C THR A 169 7.75 0.24 -5.18
N LEU A 170 8.22 -0.91 -4.67
CA LEU A 170 7.43 -1.72 -3.76
C LEU A 170 7.41 -1.08 -2.37
N LEU A 171 6.23 -0.69 -1.90
CA LEU A 171 6.04 -0.26 -0.51
C LEU A 171 5.79 -1.48 0.35
N LEU A 172 6.67 -1.69 1.33
CA LEU A 172 6.59 -2.79 2.27
C LEU A 172 6.48 -2.30 3.70
N GLY A 173 5.71 -3.03 4.51
CA GLY A 173 5.73 -2.85 5.95
C GLY A 173 7.12 -3.15 6.54
N PRO A 174 7.42 -2.61 7.72
CA PRO A 174 8.74 -2.72 8.35
C PRO A 174 9.13 -4.13 8.81
N ASP A 175 8.23 -5.11 8.76
CA ASP A 175 8.50 -6.52 9.05
C ASP A 175 8.88 -7.33 7.80
N ALA A 176 8.62 -6.80 6.60
CA ALA A 176 8.87 -7.50 5.34
C ALA A 176 10.29 -7.27 4.80
N ILE A 177 11.01 -6.29 5.35
CA ILE A 177 12.44 -6.07 5.11
C ILE A 177 13.13 -6.12 6.46
N THR A 178 13.95 -7.14 6.68
CA THR A 178 14.67 -7.37 7.94
C THR A 178 16.17 -7.27 7.73
N ALA A 179 16.92 -7.01 8.80
CA ALA A 179 18.38 -6.95 8.75
C ALA A 179 18.98 -8.23 8.14
N ASP A 180 18.46 -9.39 8.54
CA ASP A 180 19.01 -10.69 8.15
C ASP A 180 18.38 -11.27 6.87
N GLY A 181 17.11 -10.93 6.59
CA GLY A 181 16.40 -11.40 5.39
C GLY A 181 16.59 -10.51 4.16
N GLY A 182 16.90 -9.22 4.36
CA GLY A 182 17.01 -8.23 3.29
C GLY A 182 15.68 -8.04 2.54
N TYR A 183 15.77 -7.78 1.23
CA TYR A 183 14.61 -7.62 0.35
C TYR A 183 14.70 -8.60 -0.84
N ASN A 184 13.58 -9.26 -1.16
CA ASN A 184 13.43 -10.11 -2.34
C ASN A 184 12.54 -9.43 -3.41
N PRO A 185 13.11 -9.02 -4.57
CA PRO A 185 12.37 -8.33 -5.63
C PRO A 185 11.54 -9.25 -6.54
N VAL A 186 11.69 -10.58 -6.43
CA VAL A 186 11.15 -11.54 -7.41
C VAL A 186 9.62 -11.55 -7.41
N GLY A 187 8.98 -11.63 -6.24
CA GLY A 187 7.53 -11.83 -6.14
C GLY A 187 6.68 -10.73 -6.80
N TRP A 188 7.21 -9.51 -6.90
CA TRP A 188 6.52 -8.37 -7.50
C TRP A 188 7.26 -7.80 -8.72
N ASN A 189 8.37 -8.41 -9.13
CA ASN A 189 9.27 -7.89 -10.16
C ASN A 189 9.54 -6.38 -9.99
N CYS A 190 9.87 -5.97 -8.76
CA CYS A 190 10.19 -4.59 -8.40
C CYS A 190 11.60 -4.58 -7.82
N GLY A 191 12.57 -4.00 -8.54
CA GLY A 191 13.93 -3.90 -8.01
C GLY A 191 14.02 -2.88 -6.87
N ASP A 192 13.25 -1.80 -6.95
CA ASP A 192 13.22 -0.77 -5.93
C ASP A 192 12.16 -1.09 -4.87
N ALA A 193 12.53 -0.95 -3.60
CA ALA A 193 11.64 -1.06 -2.46
C ALA A 193 11.80 0.13 -1.52
N ILE A 194 10.73 0.43 -0.79
CA ILE A 194 10.69 1.49 0.21
C ILE A 194 9.96 0.99 1.44
N THR A 195 10.49 1.34 2.61
CA THR A 195 9.86 1.03 3.90
C THR A 195 10.07 2.17 4.89
N SER A 196 9.33 2.11 5.99
CA SER A 196 9.38 3.09 7.07
C SER A 196 8.99 2.41 8.37
N ASP A 197 9.49 2.95 9.48
CA ASP A 197 9.14 2.52 10.82
C ASP A 197 8.00 3.35 11.44
N ILE A 198 7.27 4.15 10.65
CA ILE A 198 6.15 4.97 11.11
C ILE A 198 5.05 4.15 11.78
N SER A 199 4.79 2.94 11.27
CA SER A 199 3.75 2.07 11.81
C SER A 199 4.24 1.09 12.86
N ARG A 200 5.53 0.76 12.91
CA ARG A 200 6.16 -0.09 13.95
C ARG A 200 7.68 -0.10 13.72
N PRO A 201 8.49 -0.47 14.73
CA PRO A 201 9.94 -0.54 14.57
C PRO A 201 10.37 -1.48 13.43
N VAL A 202 11.44 -1.11 12.74
CA VAL A 202 12.27 -2.02 11.93
C VAL A 202 13.37 -2.62 12.83
N ASP A 203 13.84 -3.82 12.52
CA ASP A 203 14.91 -4.50 13.27
C ASP A 203 16.33 -3.97 12.97
N PHE A 204 16.45 -3.07 11.99
CA PHE A 204 17.71 -2.51 11.54
C PHE A 204 17.92 -1.03 11.91
N ARG A 205 16.99 -0.36 12.61
CA ARG A 205 17.17 1.05 13.06
C ARG A 205 17.54 1.08 14.54
N TYR A 206 18.69 1.67 14.84
CA TYR A 206 19.14 2.03 16.18
C TYR A 206 19.11 3.55 16.36
N PRO A 207 19.23 4.09 17.59
CA PRO A 207 19.12 5.53 17.84
C PRO A 207 20.01 6.41 16.95
N ASN A 208 21.23 5.93 16.65
CA ASN A 208 22.23 6.70 15.91
C ASN A 208 22.80 5.98 14.68
N SER A 209 22.25 4.82 14.30
CA SER A 209 22.79 4.02 13.20
C SER A 209 21.74 3.11 12.59
N LEU A 210 22.05 2.62 11.38
CA LEU A 210 21.29 1.57 10.73
C LEU A 210 22.15 0.32 10.62
N ARG A 211 21.66 -0.83 11.09
CA ARG A 211 22.24 -2.14 10.80
C ARG A 211 22.22 -2.35 9.28
N GLN A 212 23.31 -2.84 8.73
CA GLN A 212 23.36 -3.19 7.32
C GLN A 212 22.39 -4.34 7.01
N LEU A 213 21.65 -4.23 5.90
CA LEU A 213 20.80 -5.30 5.41
C LEU A 213 21.62 -6.36 4.69
N ALA A 214 21.27 -7.62 4.92
CA ALA A 214 21.82 -8.76 4.19
C ALA A 214 21.65 -8.56 2.67
N GLY A 215 22.71 -8.84 1.92
CA GLY A 215 22.71 -8.73 0.46
C GLY A 215 22.74 -7.30 -0.10
N CYS A 216 22.90 -6.27 0.74
CA CYS A 216 22.95 -4.87 0.32
C CYS A 216 24.30 -4.19 0.61
N THR A 217 24.57 -3.08 -0.09
CA THR A 217 25.65 -2.15 0.27
C THR A 217 25.41 -1.52 1.64
N PRO A 218 26.41 -0.89 2.27
CA PRO A 218 26.18 0.01 3.39
C PRO A 218 25.15 1.11 3.05
N TRP A 219 24.47 1.59 4.08
CA TRP A 219 23.50 2.68 3.97
C TRP A 219 24.17 4.00 3.60
N VAL A 220 23.56 4.73 2.68
CA VAL A 220 23.95 6.09 2.30
C VAL A 220 22.77 7.01 2.54
N ASN A 221 22.98 8.10 3.25
CA ASN A 221 21.94 9.10 3.47
C ASN A 221 21.78 9.97 2.23
N LEU A 222 20.54 10.21 1.81
CA LEU A 222 20.26 11.29 0.88
C LEU A 222 20.63 12.62 1.56
N GLN A 223 21.49 13.39 0.91
CA GLN A 223 21.84 14.72 1.39
C GLN A 223 20.63 15.62 1.23
N ASP A 224 19.95 15.89 2.35
CA ASP A 224 19.12 17.08 2.48
C ASP A 224 19.66 17.93 3.62
N GLY A 225 19.92 19.21 3.33
CA GLY A 225 20.84 20.07 4.07
C GLY A 225 20.35 20.57 5.43
N ARG A 226 19.27 20.02 6.01
CA ARG A 226 18.58 20.63 7.16
C ARG A 226 18.06 19.69 8.25
N SER A 227 18.45 18.41 8.31
CA SER A 227 17.88 17.48 9.30
C SER A 227 18.92 16.70 10.11
N ARG A 228 18.61 16.43 11.39
CA ARG A 228 19.39 15.56 12.29
C ARG A 228 19.52 14.17 11.63
N PHE A 229 20.66 13.49 11.83
CA PHE A 229 20.96 12.18 11.23
C PHE A 229 19.82 11.14 11.36
N ALA A 230 19.07 11.17 12.46
CA ALA A 230 17.95 10.26 12.72
C ALA A 230 16.76 10.40 11.75
N ASN A 231 16.60 11.54 11.08
CA ASN A 231 15.44 11.83 10.22
C ASN A 231 15.82 11.98 8.75
N ARG A 232 16.89 11.31 8.31
CA ARG A 232 17.36 11.34 6.92
C ARG A 232 16.95 10.06 6.21
N ILE A 233 16.50 10.21 4.97
CA ILE A 233 16.24 9.08 4.09
C ILE A 233 17.56 8.34 3.85
N SER A 234 17.57 7.03 4.08
CA SER A 234 18.73 6.19 3.85
C SER A 234 18.47 5.22 2.70
N ILE A 235 19.49 4.97 1.88
CA ILE A 235 19.42 4.09 0.72
C ILE A 235 20.54 3.06 0.79
N CYS A 236 20.22 1.81 0.51
CA CYS A 236 21.22 0.80 0.17
C CYS A 236 20.90 0.16 -1.19
N ARG A 237 21.93 -0.35 -1.88
CA ARG A 237 21.79 -1.03 -3.18
C ARG A 237 21.87 -2.53 -2.99
N GLN A 238 21.01 -3.28 -3.67
CA GLN A 238 21.07 -4.73 -3.66
C GLN A 238 22.25 -5.23 -4.51
N ASN A 239 23.08 -6.11 -3.94
CA ASN A 239 24.30 -6.61 -4.58
C ASN A 239 24.07 -7.92 -5.34
N ARG A 240 23.22 -8.80 -4.81
CA ARG A 240 23.16 -10.22 -5.21
C ARG A 240 21.90 -10.62 -5.96
N VAL A 241 20.82 -9.84 -5.87
CA VAL A 241 19.50 -10.25 -6.35
C VAL A 241 19.10 -9.45 -7.59
N ARG A 242 18.49 -10.13 -8.58
CA ARG A 242 17.91 -9.51 -9.78
C ARG A 242 16.39 -9.43 -9.68
N PRO A 243 15.73 -8.38 -10.21
CA PRO A 243 16.34 -7.16 -10.74
C PRO A 243 17.09 -6.39 -9.64
N ARG A 244 18.27 -5.86 -9.98
CA ARG A 244 19.02 -5.00 -9.04
C ARG A 244 18.23 -3.72 -8.84
N GLY A 245 18.05 -3.32 -7.60
CA GLY A 245 17.51 -1.99 -7.29
C GLY A 245 17.97 -1.49 -5.93
N THR A 246 17.21 -0.53 -5.44
CA THR A 246 17.50 0.20 -4.20
C THR A 246 16.45 -0.11 -3.14
N ILE A 247 16.91 -0.27 -1.91
CA ILE A 247 16.04 -0.25 -0.74
C ILE A 247 16.17 1.12 -0.12
N ARG A 248 15.04 1.80 0.07
CA ARG A 248 14.95 3.10 0.71
C ARG A 248 14.27 2.98 2.06
N PHE A 249 14.90 3.50 3.09
CA PHE A 249 14.33 3.64 4.42
C PHE A 249 13.94 5.10 4.65
N VAL A 250 12.66 5.34 4.93
CA VAL A 250 12.11 6.65 5.27
C VAL A 250 11.84 6.67 6.77
N PRO A 251 12.73 7.24 7.60
CA PRO A 251 12.51 7.26 9.04
C PRO A 251 11.26 8.06 9.40
N CYS A 252 10.54 7.61 10.42
CA CYS A 252 9.63 8.49 11.14
C CYS A 252 10.36 9.25 12.24
N ASP A 253 9.73 10.34 12.68
CA ASP A 253 10.07 11.00 13.94
C ASP A 253 9.68 10.05 15.09
N LEU A 254 10.68 9.60 15.86
CA LEU A 254 10.47 8.60 16.91
C LEU A 254 9.55 9.12 18.02
N ASP A 255 9.54 10.43 18.26
CA ASP A 255 8.65 11.06 19.24
C ASP A 255 7.18 11.06 18.78
N ARG A 256 6.95 10.90 17.47
CA ARG A 256 5.61 10.85 16.86
C ARG A 256 5.17 9.43 16.53
N ARG A 257 6.01 8.42 16.77
CA ARG A 257 5.66 7.04 16.46
C ARG A 257 4.66 6.52 17.51
N PRO A 258 3.51 5.96 17.10
CA PRO A 258 2.57 5.38 18.05
C PRO A 258 3.22 4.22 18.80
N GLN A 259 3.11 4.21 20.14
CA GLN A 259 3.60 3.11 20.97
C GLN A 259 2.81 1.82 20.73
N ASP A 260 1.49 1.95 20.53
CA ASP A 260 0.58 0.84 20.30
C ASP A 260 -0.06 0.95 18.91
N ALA A 261 0.74 0.64 17.90
CA ALA A 261 0.35 0.83 16.53
C ALA A 261 -0.73 -0.17 16.07
N PRO A 262 -1.69 0.26 15.23
CA PRO A 262 -2.69 -0.61 14.63
C PRO A 262 -2.07 -1.77 13.84
N SER A 263 -2.63 -2.96 13.98
CA SER A 263 -2.29 -4.12 13.15
C SER A 263 -3.52 -4.99 12.88
N SER A 264 -3.55 -5.70 11.76
CA SER A 264 -4.64 -6.63 11.46
C SER A 264 -4.78 -7.72 12.53
N THR A 265 -3.65 -8.17 13.11
CA THR A 265 -3.66 -9.13 14.22
C THR A 265 -4.31 -8.55 15.48
N LYS A 266 -4.03 -7.29 15.80
CA LYS A 266 -4.70 -6.60 16.91
C LYS A 266 -6.21 -6.51 16.70
N ILE A 267 -6.64 -6.18 15.48
CA ILE A 267 -8.06 -6.13 15.12
C ILE A 267 -8.73 -7.50 15.32
N ARG A 268 -8.14 -8.58 14.80
CA ARG A 268 -8.70 -9.94 14.99
C ARG A 268 -8.79 -10.33 16.46
N LYS A 269 -7.77 -10.00 17.27
CA LYS A 269 -7.82 -10.19 18.73
C LYS A 269 -8.93 -9.39 19.41
N ILE A 270 -9.23 -8.17 18.95
CA ILE A 270 -10.35 -7.37 19.48
C ILE A 270 -11.67 -8.09 19.21
N ILE A 271 -11.84 -8.57 17.98
CA ILE A 271 -13.05 -9.29 17.52
C ILE A 271 -13.24 -10.58 18.33
N GLU A 272 -12.17 -11.36 18.53
CA GLU A 272 -12.20 -12.63 19.27
C GLU A 272 -12.50 -12.47 20.77
N ARG A 273 -12.10 -11.34 21.37
CA ARG A 273 -12.13 -11.14 22.83
C ARG A 273 -13.24 -10.23 23.32
N SER A 274 -13.96 -9.56 22.42
CA SER A 274 -14.95 -8.55 22.78
C SER A 274 -16.34 -8.97 22.29
N PRO A 275 -17.40 -8.66 23.06
CA PRO A 275 -18.78 -8.77 22.57
C PRO A 275 -18.98 -7.98 21.28
N GLN A 276 -19.90 -8.45 20.43
CA GLN A 276 -20.16 -7.87 19.11
C GLN A 276 -20.62 -6.40 19.18
N GLU A 277 -21.35 -6.06 20.24
CA GLU A 277 -21.89 -4.73 20.51
C GLU A 277 -20.78 -3.69 20.72
N GLU A 278 -19.60 -4.14 21.15
CA GLU A 278 -18.45 -3.28 21.42
C GLU A 278 -17.48 -3.15 20.24
N TRP A 279 -17.66 -3.95 19.18
CA TRP A 279 -16.68 -4.01 18.08
C TRP A 279 -16.48 -2.67 17.40
N GLU A 280 -17.55 -1.96 17.04
CA GLU A 280 -17.42 -0.69 16.30
C GLU A 280 -16.59 0.34 17.08
N GLU A 281 -16.91 0.53 18.36
CA GLU A 281 -16.21 1.50 19.20
C GLU A 281 -14.76 1.09 19.48
N LYS A 282 -14.50 -0.21 19.73
CA LYS A 282 -13.13 -0.70 19.94
C LYS A 282 -12.26 -0.68 18.68
N LEU A 283 -12.86 -0.73 17.49
CA LEU A 283 -12.15 -0.70 16.22
C LEU A 283 -11.91 0.72 15.70
N LYS A 284 -12.58 1.71 16.28
CA LYS A 284 -12.43 3.13 15.94
C LYS A 284 -11.00 3.60 16.13
N GLY A 285 -10.46 4.29 15.12
CA GLY A 285 -9.05 4.73 15.08
C GLY A 285 -8.04 3.61 14.85
N ILE A 286 -8.47 2.35 14.74
CA ILE A 286 -7.59 1.20 14.48
C ILE A 286 -7.87 0.66 13.07
N ALA A 287 -9.08 0.20 12.79
CA ALA A 287 -9.49 -0.34 11.50
C ALA A 287 -9.84 0.76 10.50
N LEU A 288 -9.68 0.49 9.20
CA LEU A 288 -10.32 1.34 8.19
C LEU A 288 -11.80 1.00 8.13
N HIS A 289 -12.66 2.03 8.10
CA HIS A 289 -14.12 1.91 8.00
C HIS A 289 -14.71 0.90 9.00
N PRO A 290 -14.60 1.16 10.33
CA PRO A 290 -14.96 0.20 11.38
C PRO A 290 -16.41 -0.26 11.32
N LYS A 291 -17.35 0.63 10.98
CA LYS A 291 -18.76 0.29 10.79
C LYS A 291 -18.96 -0.75 9.67
N LEU A 292 -18.39 -0.49 8.50
CA LEU A 292 -18.43 -1.42 7.36
C LEU A 292 -17.75 -2.76 7.68
N LEU A 293 -16.65 -2.73 8.44
CA LEU A 293 -15.99 -3.94 8.91
C LEU A 293 -16.92 -4.77 9.81
N VAL A 294 -17.60 -4.15 10.76
CA VAL A 294 -18.56 -4.84 11.64
C VAL A 294 -19.70 -5.47 10.84
N GLU A 295 -20.22 -4.78 9.83
CA GLU A 295 -21.23 -5.34 8.91
C GLU A 295 -20.72 -6.62 8.24
N TYR A 296 -19.51 -6.58 7.67
CA TYR A 296 -18.91 -7.76 7.05
C TYR A 296 -18.58 -8.91 8.00
N LEU A 297 -18.25 -8.60 9.26
CA LEU A 297 -17.97 -9.61 10.28
C LEU A 297 -19.24 -10.34 10.72
N LYS A 298 -20.39 -9.66 10.75
CA LYS A 298 -21.70 -10.27 11.08
C LYS A 298 -22.16 -11.29 10.04
N GLU A 299 -21.65 -11.19 8.80
CA GLU A 299 -21.91 -12.15 7.74
C GLU A 299 -21.01 -13.39 7.80
N LEU A 300 -19.94 -13.36 8.60
CA LEU A 300 -19.08 -14.53 8.76
C LEU A 300 -19.81 -15.60 9.57
N PRO A 301 -19.55 -16.90 9.29
CA PRO A 301 -20.07 -17.96 10.14
C PRO A 301 -19.62 -17.72 11.58
N PRO A 302 -20.47 -18.01 12.59
CA PRO A 302 -20.08 -17.91 13.98
C PRO A 302 -18.82 -18.77 14.21
N PRO A 303 -17.89 -18.31 15.06
CA PRO A 303 -16.65 -19.02 15.30
C PRO A 303 -16.94 -20.47 15.70
N THR A 304 -16.35 -21.42 14.98
CA THR A 304 -16.63 -22.86 15.15
C THR A 304 -15.91 -23.46 16.36
N LYS A 305 -15.12 -22.67 17.10
CA LYS A 305 -14.44 -23.15 18.30
C LYS A 305 -15.37 -23.05 19.51
N PRO A 306 -15.38 -24.08 20.38
CA PRO A 306 -16.14 -24.00 21.63
C PRO A 306 -15.64 -22.78 22.40
N ALA A 307 -16.60 -21.98 22.88
CA ALA A 307 -16.35 -20.95 23.88
C ALA A 307 -15.42 -21.55 24.95
N ALA A 308 -14.40 -20.79 25.35
CA ALA A 308 -13.45 -21.18 26.38
C ALA A 308 -14.19 -21.95 27.49
N GLU A 309 -13.79 -23.20 27.73
CA GLU A 309 -14.41 -24.07 28.73
C GLU A 309 -14.65 -23.24 29.99
N SER A 310 -15.91 -23.21 30.43
CA SER A 310 -16.28 -22.42 31.59
C SER A 310 -15.45 -22.92 32.79
N LYS A 311 -15.21 -22.06 33.79
CA LYS A 311 -14.52 -22.52 35.02
C LYS A 311 -15.23 -23.70 35.68
N GLU A 312 -16.54 -23.86 35.44
CA GLU A 312 -17.32 -25.04 35.84
C GLU A 312 -16.93 -26.31 35.07
N ASP A 313 -16.70 -26.23 33.76
CA ASP A 313 -16.29 -27.37 32.93
C ASP A 313 -14.88 -27.86 33.28
N LEU A 314 -13.97 -26.93 33.62
CA LEU A 314 -12.63 -27.27 34.12
C LEU A 314 -12.70 -27.95 35.50
N ALA A 315 -13.55 -27.46 36.40
CA ALA A 315 -13.74 -28.03 37.74
C ALA A 315 -14.37 -29.44 37.67
N LYS A 316 -15.29 -29.68 36.72
CA LYS A 316 -15.89 -30.99 36.48
C LYS A 316 -14.87 -32.02 35.99
N LYS A 317 -14.03 -31.67 35.02
CA LYS A 317 -12.96 -32.54 34.53
C LYS A 317 -11.89 -32.81 35.60
N GLN A 318 -11.59 -31.82 36.44
CA GLN A 318 -10.64 -31.98 37.53
C GLN A 318 -11.19 -32.88 38.65
N TRP A 319 -12.51 -32.88 38.88
CA TRP A 319 -13.16 -33.83 39.79
C TRP A 319 -13.19 -35.26 39.22
N GLU A 320 -13.50 -35.41 37.93
CA GLU A 320 -13.56 -36.72 37.26
C GLU A 320 -12.19 -37.40 37.14
N SER A 321 -11.09 -36.63 37.09
CA SER A 321 -9.72 -37.19 37.08
C SER A 321 -9.16 -37.56 38.46
N ILE A 322 -9.89 -37.28 39.55
CA ILE A 322 -9.50 -37.61 40.93
C ILE A 322 -10.22 -38.88 41.42
N VAL A 323 -11.27 -39.32 40.71
CA VAL A 323 -12.15 -40.43 41.13
C VAL A 323 -11.85 -41.74 40.37
N TRP A 324 -10.76 -41.81 39.60
CA TRP A 324 -10.24 -43.06 39.00
C TRP A 324 -8.73 -43.16 39.13
#